data_AF-W6K4Q5-F1
#
_entry.id   AF-W6K4Q5-F1
#
_cell.length_a   1.000
_cell.length_b   1.000
_cell.length_c   1.000
_cell.angle_alpha   90.00
_cell.angle_beta   90.00
_cell.angle_gamma   90.00
#
_symmetry.space_group_name_H-M   'P 1'
#
loop_
_entity.id
_entity.type
_entity.pdbx_description
1 polymer ?
#
loop_
_entity_poly.entity_id
_entity_poly.type
_entity_poly.pdbx_seq_one_letter_code
_entity_poly.pdbx_strand_id
1 'polypeptide(L)'
;MAGSIGTVGDALDNALCESTIGLFKTEAIDDGGPAWSDPRAVEWQVARWVHWYNTARLHSSIGDMPPLEFETTYRQATTVTPTPEVA
;
A
#
# COMPACT_ATOMS: atom_id res chain seq x y z
N MET A 1 7.81 -3.17 26.12
CA MET A 1 7.57 -3.25 24.66
C MET A 1 7.08 -4.66 24.37
N ALA A 2 5.77 -4.84 24.20
CA ALA A 2 5.21 -6.13 23.80
C ALA A 2 5.01 -6.07 22.28
N GLY A 3 5.84 -6.80 21.53
CA GLY A 3 5.59 -7.05 20.11
C GLY A 3 4.39 -7.99 20.00
N SER A 4 3.43 -7.64 19.16
CA SER A 4 2.23 -8.44 18.91
C SER A 4 2.62 -9.70 18.14
N ILE A 5 2.59 -10.85 18.82
CA ILE A 5 2.82 -12.15 18.18
C ILE A 5 1.43 -12.76 17.90
N GLY A 6 0.91 -12.52 16.69
CA GLY A 6 -0.31 -13.14 16.17
C GLY A 6 0.01 -14.23 15.14
N THR A 7 -0.88 -15.22 14.99
CA THR A 7 -0.73 -16.35 14.04
C THR A 7 -1.31 -16.01 12.66
N VAL A 8 -0.64 -16.56 11.62
CA VAL A 8 -0.89 -16.61 10.16
C VAL A 8 -1.52 -15.37 9.51
N GLY A 9 -0.66 -14.64 8.77
CA GLY A 9 -0.72 -13.21 8.47
C GLY A 9 0.52 -12.58 9.09
N ASP A 10 1.68 -13.07 8.66
CA ASP A 10 2.95 -13.21 9.38
C ASP A 10 3.47 -11.89 10.01
N ALA A 11 4.45 -11.96 10.91
CA ALA A 11 5.11 -10.75 11.43
C ALA A 11 5.62 -9.84 10.29
N LEU A 12 5.96 -10.44 9.14
CA LEU A 12 6.28 -9.72 7.91
C LEU A 12 5.09 -8.97 7.30
N ASP A 13 3.89 -9.56 7.27
CA ASP A 13 2.69 -8.89 6.76
C ASP A 13 2.29 -7.73 7.67
N ASN A 14 2.39 -7.92 8.99
CA ASN A 14 2.16 -6.84 9.96
C ASN A 14 3.21 -5.73 9.81
N ALA A 15 4.50 -6.09 9.70
CA ALA A 15 5.57 -5.11 9.51
C ALA A 15 5.42 -4.33 8.19
N LEU A 16 4.96 -4.97 7.11
CA LEU A 16 4.65 -4.33 5.84
C LEU A 16 3.47 -3.35 5.98
N CYS A 17 2.40 -3.77 6.65
CA CYS A 17 1.26 -2.90 6.95
C CYS A 17 1.68 -1.70 7.81
N GLU A 18 2.44 -1.95 8.88
CA GLU A 18 2.94 -0.91 9.78
C GLU A 18 3.85 0.08 9.05
N SER A 19 4.73 -0.41 8.18
CA SER A 19 5.61 0.44 7.36
C SER A 19 4.80 1.30 6.39
N THR A 20 3.76 0.74 5.78
CA THR A 20 2.86 1.46 4.87
C THR A 20 2.07 2.54 5.61
N ILE A 21 1.58 2.24 6.81
CA ILE A 21 0.88 3.22 7.66
C ILE A 21 1.84 4.31 8.15
N GLY A 22 3.09 3.96 8.49
CA GLY A 22 4.11 4.95 8.84
C GLY A 22 4.37 5.92 7.70
N LEU A 23 4.53 5.39 6.48
CA LEU A 23 4.73 6.16 5.27
C LEU A 23 3.55 7.10 4.97
N PHE A 24 2.32 6.59 5.09
CA PHE A 24 1.10 7.40 4.96
C PHE A 24 1.08 8.57 5.94
N LYS A 25 1.41 8.34 7.21
CA LYS A 25 1.41 9.42 8.22
C LYS A 25 2.42 10.50 7.86
N THR A 26 3.63 10.11 7.45
CA THR A 26 4.69 11.05 7.07
C THR A 26 4.35 11.84 5.81
N GLU A 27 3.83 11.19 4.77
CA GLU A 27 3.64 11.85 3.47
C GLU A 27 2.28 12.54 3.33
N ALA A 28 1.24 12.01 3.98
CA ALA A 28 -0.13 12.50 3.82
C ALA A 28 -0.57 13.43 4.95
N ILE A 29 -0.15 13.15 6.20
CA ILE A 29 -0.67 13.82 7.40
C ILE A 29 0.32 14.83 7.97
N ASP A 30 1.62 14.49 7.95
CA ASP A 30 2.73 15.33 8.42
C ASP A 30 3.50 15.95 7.24
N ASP A 31 2.77 16.45 6.24
CA ASP A 31 3.33 16.98 4.99
C ASP A 31 4.02 18.36 5.14
N GLY A 32 4.23 18.82 6.37
CA GLY A 32 4.79 20.13 6.69
C GLY A 32 3.84 21.31 6.44
N GLY A 33 2.57 21.03 6.10
CA GLY A 33 1.52 22.02 5.89
C GLY A 33 0.97 22.64 7.19
N PRO A 34 0.09 23.65 7.07
CA PRO A 34 -0.62 24.22 8.22
C PRO A 34 -1.55 23.18 8.87
N ALA A 35 -1.88 23.40 10.15
CA ALA A 35 -2.79 22.51 10.86
C ALA A 35 -4.14 22.33 10.13
N TRP A 36 -4.64 21.09 10.15
CA TRP A 36 -5.91 20.73 9.54
C TRP A 36 -7.06 21.57 10.11
N SER A 37 -7.79 22.24 9.21
CA SER A 37 -8.87 23.16 9.62
C SER A 37 -10.22 22.46 9.84
N ASP A 38 -10.44 21.30 9.21
CA ASP A 38 -11.68 20.53 9.26
C ASP A 38 -11.41 19.02 9.00
N PRO A 39 -12.17 18.09 9.62
CA PRO A 39 -12.02 16.67 9.35
C PRO A 39 -12.18 16.27 7.88
N ARG A 40 -13.02 16.98 7.10
CA ARG A 40 -13.19 16.70 5.65
C ARG A 40 -11.93 17.02 4.86
N ALA A 41 -11.11 17.97 5.31
CA ALA A 41 -9.81 18.24 4.68
C ALA A 41 -8.87 17.03 4.83
N VAL A 42 -8.92 16.37 5.99
CA VAL A 42 -8.17 15.14 6.23
C VAL A 42 -8.72 14.00 5.37
N GLU A 43 -10.04 13.81 5.32
CA GLU A 43 -10.66 12.77 4.47
C GLU A 43 -10.29 12.93 2.99
N TRP A 44 -10.34 14.16 2.48
CA TRP A 44 -9.94 14.46 1.11
C TRP A 44 -8.46 14.20 0.87
N GLN A 45 -7.61 14.56 1.84
CA GLN A 45 -6.18 14.27 1.78
C GLN A 45 -5.90 12.76 1.76
N VAL A 46 -6.60 11.97 2.59
CA VAL A 46 -6.46 10.52 2.60
C VAL A 46 -6.85 9.94 1.24
N ALA A 47 -8.00 10.34 0.69
CA ALA A 47 -8.45 9.87 -0.62
C ALA A 47 -7.45 10.24 -1.72
N ARG A 48 -6.92 11.46 -1.69
CA ARG A 48 -5.90 11.93 -2.63
C ARG A 48 -4.62 11.11 -2.53
N TRP A 49 -4.13 10.85 -1.32
CA TRP A 49 -2.92 10.07 -1.10
C TRP A 49 -3.11 8.62 -1.55
N VAL A 50 -4.24 7.99 -1.24
CA VAL A 50 -4.54 6.61 -1.68
C VAL A 50 -4.61 6.53 -3.21
N HIS A 51 -5.24 7.50 -3.86
CA HIS A 51 -5.28 7.55 -5.32
C HIS A 51 -3.86 7.65 -5.90
N TRP A 52 -3.09 8.65 -5.46
CA TRP A 52 -1.71 8.86 -5.92
C TRP A 52 -0.81 7.64 -5.67
N TYR A 53 -0.91 7.04 -4.48
CA TYR A 53 -0.13 5.84 -4.12
C TYR A 53 -0.38 4.70 -5.10
N ASN A 54 -1.63 4.46 -5.49
CA ASN A 54 -1.97 3.34 -6.35
C ASN A 54 -1.72 3.62 -7.84
N THR A 55 -1.93 4.86 -8.30
CA THR A 55 -1.96 5.17 -9.74
C THR A 55 -0.71 5.87 -10.27
N ALA A 56 0.11 6.47 -9.41
CA ALA A 56 1.21 7.34 -9.85
C ALA A 56 2.52 7.14 -9.07
N ARG A 57 2.47 6.61 -7.85
CA ARG A 57 3.69 6.39 -7.06
C ARG A 57 4.54 5.30 -7.69
N LEU A 58 5.78 5.63 -8.03
CA LEU A 58 6.72 4.67 -8.57
C LEU A 58 7.43 3.93 -7.44
N HIS A 59 7.56 2.61 -7.59
CA HIS A 59 8.24 1.74 -6.64
C HIS A 59 9.39 1.02 -7.34
N SER A 60 10.62 1.33 -6.93
CA SER A 60 11.83 0.73 -7.52
C SER A 60 11.91 -0.79 -7.33
N SER A 61 11.31 -1.32 -6.27
CA SER A 61 11.23 -2.77 -6.01
C SER A 61 10.41 -3.55 -7.04
N ILE A 62 9.52 -2.89 -7.78
CA ILE A 62 8.67 -3.49 -8.81
C ILE A 62 8.99 -2.97 -10.22
N GLY A 63 10.16 -2.36 -10.41
CA GLY A 63 10.59 -1.87 -11.73
C GLY A 63 10.10 -0.47 -12.08
N ASP A 64 9.99 0.42 -11.08
CA ASP A 64 9.58 1.82 -11.23
C ASP A 64 8.21 1.97 -11.90
N MET A 65 7.27 1.14 -11.48
CA MET A 65 5.88 1.17 -11.94
C MET A 65 4.90 1.44 -10.79
N PRO A 66 3.70 1.99 -11.08
CA PRO A 66 2.64 2.13 -10.11
C PRO A 66 2.11 0.77 -9.60
N PRO A 67 1.68 0.66 -8.33
CA PRO A 67 1.15 -0.57 -7.77
C PRO A 67 -0.03 -1.15 -8.58
N LEU A 68 -0.92 -0.29 -9.08
CA LEU A 68 -2.07 -0.72 -9.88
C LEU A 68 -1.64 -1.38 -11.20
N GLU A 69 -0.63 -0.84 -11.87
CA GLU A 69 -0.11 -1.41 -13.11
C GLU A 69 0.57 -2.76 -12.84
N PHE A 70 1.30 -2.86 -11.72
CA PHE A 70 1.95 -4.09 -11.31
C PHE A 70 0.93 -5.17 -11.00
N GLU A 71 -0.09 -4.86 -10.20
CA GLU A 71 -1.16 -5.80 -9.86
C GLU A 71 -1.93 -6.25 -11.11
N THR A 72 -2.21 -5.32 -12.04
CA THR A 72 -2.88 -5.64 -13.31
C THR A 72 -2.06 -6.61 -14.14
N THR A 73 -0.75 -6.35 -14.28
CA THR A 73 0.17 -7.21 -15.03
C THR A 73 0.34 -8.58 -14.36
N TYR A 74 0.50 -8.60 -13.03
CA TYR A 74 0.61 -9.81 -12.24
C TYR A 74 -0.64 -10.69 -12.40
N ARG A 75 -1.84 -10.13 -12.23
CA ARG A 75 -3.10 -10.87 -12.40
C ARG A 75 -3.26 -11.42 -13.82
N GLN A 76 -2.87 -10.67 -14.85
CA GLN A 76 -2.88 -11.15 -16.22
C GLN A 76 -1.92 -12.33 -16.41
N ALA A 77 -0.71 -12.27 -15.86
CA ALA A 77 0.27 -13.35 -15.94
C ALA A 77 -0.17 -14.62 -15.17
N THR A 78 -0.76 -14.45 -13.98
CA THR A 78 -1.27 -15.56 -13.15
C THR A 78 -2.49 -16.23 -13.78
N THR A 79 -3.37 -15.48 -14.45
CA THR A 79 -4.54 -16.04 -15.15
C THR A 79 -4.15 -16.89 -16.37
N VAL A 80 -2.98 -16.63 -16.97
CA VAL A 80 -2.48 -17.35 -18.17
C VAL A 80 -1.74 -18.65 -17.82
N THR A 81 -1.38 -18.87 -16.55
CA THR A 81 -0.76 -20.14 -16.12
C THR A 81 -1.84 -21.05 -15.56
N PRO A 82 -2.44 -21.97 -16.36
CA PRO A 82 -3.28 -23.01 -15.78
C PRO A 82 -2.38 -23.84 -14.86
N THR A 83 -2.70 -23.85 -13.57
CA THR A 83 -2.17 -24.83 -12.65
C THR A 83 -2.51 -26.21 -13.23
N PRO A 84 -1.54 -27.08 -13.57
CA PRO A 84 -1.89 -28.46 -13.86
C PRO A 84 -2.42 -29.03 -12.54
N GLU A 85 -3.72 -29.27 -12.49
CA GLU A 85 -4.37 -30.02 -11.43
C GLU A 85 -3.75 -31.43 -11.47
N VAL A 86 -2.88 -31.71 -10.50
CA VAL A 86 -2.31 -33.05 -10.32
C VAL A 86 -3.34 -33.84 -9.51
N ALA A 87 -4.12 -34.66 -10.21
CA ALA A 87 -5.00 -35.68 -9.64
C ALA A 87 -4.20 -36.94 -9.25
#